data_AF-A0AA42IR61-F1
#
_entry.id   AF-A0AA42IR61-F1
#
_cell.length_a   1.000
_cell.length_b   1.000
_cell.length_c   1.000
_cell.angle_alpha   90.00
_cell.angle_beta   90.00
_cell.angle_gamma   90.00
#
_symmetry.space_group_name_H-M   'P 1'
#
loop_
_entity.id
_entity.type
_entity.pdbx_description
1 polymer ?
#
loop_
_entity_poly.entity_id
_entity_poly.type
_entity_poly.pdbx_seq_one_letter_code
_entity_poly.pdbx_strand_id
1 'polypeptide(L)' 'MTMMQADLDELMVVSCLFPGMQWAAAETRPVLIGREGNILRLYWMPLLLRMDECCAAFFIEQLNRKVCASA' A
#
# COMPACT_ATOMS: atom_id res chain seq x y z
N MET A 1 11.00 -18.54 5.23
CA MET A 1 10.11 -17.36 5.23
C MET A 1 9.03 -17.65 4.21
N THR A 2 7.80 -17.88 4.66
CA THR A 2 6.67 -18.20 3.78
C THR A 2 5.79 -16.97 3.79
N MET A 3 5.86 -16.15 2.74
CA MET A 3 4.84 -15.11 2.49
C MET A 3 3.49 -15.84 2.39
N MET A 4 2.46 -15.43 3.12
CA MET A 4 1.17 -16.09 2.97
C MET A 4 0.63 -15.80 1.57
N GLN A 5 -0.06 -16.77 0.96
CA GLN A 5 -0.67 -16.63 -0.36
C GLN A 5 -1.50 -15.33 -0.50
N ALA A 6 -2.21 -14.97 0.58
CA ALA A 6 -3.01 -13.75 0.65
C ALA A 6 -2.18 -12.47 0.48
N ASP A 7 -0.99 -12.39 1.09
CA ASP A 7 -0.12 -11.21 0.97
C ASP A 7 0.38 -11.04 -0.48
N LEU A 8 0.62 -12.15 -1.18
CA LEU A 8 1.05 -12.17 -2.59
C LEU A 8 -0.07 -11.74 -3.54
N ASP A 9 -1.30 -12.24 -3.31
CA ASP A 9 -2.46 -11.86 -4.12
C ASP A 9 -2.77 -10.37 -3.96
N GLU A 10 -2.70 -9.86 -2.73
CA GLU A 10 -2.92 -8.44 -2.44
C GLU A 10 -1.83 -7.55 -3.02
N LEU A 11 -0.56 -7.97 -2.91
CA LEU A 11 0.56 -7.29 -3.54
C LEU A 11 0.39 -7.23 -5.06
N MET A 12 -0.06 -8.32 -5.68
CA MET A 12 -0.32 -8.38 -7.12
C MET A 12 -1.43 -7.41 -7.51
N VAL A 13 -2.56 -7.39 -6.80
CA VAL A 13 -3.68 -6.48 -7.06
C VAL A 13 -3.24 -5.03 -6.98
N VAL A 14 -2.53 -4.66 -5.92
CA VAL A 14 -2.06 -3.27 -5.73
C VAL A 14 -1.02 -2.88 -6.79
N SER A 15 -0.13 -3.81 -7.18
CA SER A 15 0.84 -3.58 -8.25
C SER A 15 0.18 -3.43 -9.63
N CYS A 16 -0.94 -4.12 -9.87
CA CYS A 16 -1.72 -3.97 -11.11
C CYS A 16 -2.48 -2.65 -11.16
N LEU A 17 -3.02 -2.19 -10.03
CA LEU A 17 -3.80 -0.95 -9.93
C LEU A 17 -2.92 0.30 -9.98
N PHE A 18 -1.70 0.20 -9.43
CA PHE A 18 -0.77 1.32 -9.29
C PHE A 18 0.61 0.91 -9.83
N PRO A 19 0.74 0.64 -11.15
CA PRO A 19 1.99 0.15 -11.74
C PRO A 19 3.15 1.14 -11.62
N GLY A 20 2.86 2.44 -11.43
CA GLY A 20 3.88 3.45 -11.14
C GLY A 20 4.48 3.34 -9.72
N MET A 21 3.81 2.64 -8.81
CA MET A 21 4.23 2.47 -7.42
C MET A 21 4.79 1.07 -7.19
N GLN A 22 6.06 0.99 -6.79
CA GLN A 22 6.69 -0.26 -6.39
C GLN A 22 6.34 -0.58 -4.95
N TRP A 23 5.65 -1.70 -4.74
CA TRP A 23 5.21 -2.19 -3.44
C TRP A 23 6.03 -3.42 -3.00
N ALA A 24 6.23 -3.54 -1.69
CA ALA A 24 6.76 -4.73 -1.05
C ALA A 24 5.87 -5.10 0.15
N ALA A 25 5.59 -6.38 0.35
CA ALA A 25 4.85 -6.84 1.52
C ALA A 25 5.76 -6.83 2.77
N ALA A 26 5.23 -6.38 3.91
CA ALA A 26 5.94 -6.48 5.18
C ALA A 26 5.74 -7.87 5.80
N GLU A 27 6.83 -8.52 6.25
CA GLU A 27 6.77 -9.91 6.74
C GLU A 27 5.99 -10.08 8.07
N THR A 28 5.87 -9.02 8.85
CA THR A 28 5.38 -9.09 10.25
C THR A 28 4.07 -8.36 10.48
N ARG A 29 3.58 -7.62 9.48
CA ARG A 29 2.36 -6.80 9.59
C ARG A 29 1.62 -6.78 8.26
N PRO A 30 0.27 -6.70 8.28
CA PRO A 30 -0.56 -6.65 7.08
C PRO A 30 -0.49 -5.26 6.41
N VAL A 31 0.70 -4.90 5.94
CA VAL A 31 0.99 -3.62 5.29
C VAL A 31 1.90 -3.82 4.08
N LEU A 32 1.69 -3.00 3.06
CA LEU A 32 2.56 -2.85 1.91
C LEU A 32 3.42 -1.60 2.07
N ILE A 33 4.70 -1.71 1.74
CA ILE A 33 5.68 -0.64 1.83
C ILE A 33 6.09 -0.25 0.41
N GLY A 34 5.87 1.02 0.09
CA GLY A 34 6.29 1.65 -1.15
C GLY A 34 7.74 2.14 -1.13
N ARG A 35 8.32 2.35 -2.31
CA ARG A 35 9.72 2.77 -2.48
C ARG A 35 10.11 4.09 -1.78
N GLU A 36 9.14 4.98 -1.57
CA GLU A 36 9.35 6.28 -0.90
C GLU A 36 9.05 6.23 0.62
N GLY A 37 8.98 5.03 1.20
CA GLY A 37 8.61 4.87 2.61
C GLY A 37 7.11 5.00 2.87
N ASN A 38 6.30 5.10 1.82
CA ASN A 38 4.84 5.10 1.93
C ASN A 38 4.35 3.74 2.43
N ILE A 39 3.60 3.74 3.53
CA ILE A 39 2.98 2.54 4.09
C ILE A 39 1.51 2.53 3.72
N LEU A 40 1.06 1.44 3.11
CA LEU A 40 -0.34 1.15 2.85
C LEU A 40 -0.77 -0.03 3.72
N ARG A 41 -1.75 0.21 4.60
CA ARG A 41 -2.35 -0.90 5.37
C ARG A 41 -3.42 -1.59 4.54
N LEU A 42 -3.44 -2.92 4.55
CA LEU A 42 -4.31 -3.71 3.67
C LEU A 42 -5.80 -3.47 3.88
N TYR A 43 -6.23 -3.08 5.09
CA TYR A 43 -7.64 -2.73 5.33
C TYR A 43 -8.13 -1.49 4.54
N TRP A 44 -7.22 -0.68 3.97
CA TRP A 44 -7.57 0.42 3.07
C TRP A 44 -7.76 -0.03 1.60
N MET A 45 -7.40 -1.27 1.24
CA MET A 45 -7.54 -1.78 -0.14
C MET A 45 -8.96 -1.64 -0.72
N PRO A 46 -10.07 -1.92 0.01
CA PRO A 46 -11.41 -1.76 -0.53
C PRO A 46 -11.73 -0.32 -0.94
N LEU A 47 -11.12 0.66 -0.28
CA LEU A 47 -11.26 2.08 -0.62
C LEU A 47 -10.44 2.42 -1.88
N LEU A 48 -9.19 1.94 -1.93
CA LEU A 48 -8.28 2.16 -3.05
C LEU A 48 -8.80 1.54 -4.36
N LEU A 49 -9.45 0.37 -4.28
CA LEU A 49 -10.09 -0.30 -5.41
C LEU A 49 -11.20 0.55 -6.07
N ARG A 50 -11.70 1.58 -5.37
CA ARG A 50 -12.73 2.49 -5.87
C ARG A 50 -12.18 3.84 -6.34
N MET A 51 -10.87 4.04 -6.25
CA MET A 51 -10.18 5.28 -6.61
C MET A 51 -9.38 5.11 -7.90
N ASP A 52 -9.21 6.20 -8.65
CA ASP A 52 -8.21 6.24 -9.72
C ASP A 52 -6.78 6.32 -9.15
N GLU A 53 -5.78 6.05 -9.99
CA GLU A 53 -4.37 6.01 -9.61
C GLU A 53 -3.87 7.33 -9.00
N CYS A 54 -4.28 8.49 -9.52
CA CYS A 54 -3.87 9.79 -8.98
C CYS A 54 -4.48 10.05 -7.59
N CYS A 55 -5.77 9.74 -7.42
CA CYS A 55 -6.44 9.88 -6.13
C CYS A 55 -5.89 8.92 -5.08
N ALA A 56 -5.60 7.68 -5.46
CA ALA A 56 -4.98 6.69 -4.60
C ALA A 56 -3.59 7.14 -4.14
N ALA A 57 -2.77 7.65 -5.08
CA ALA A 57 -1.45 8.18 -4.78
C ALA A 57 -1.52 9.32 -3.75
N PHE A 58 -2.39 10.31 -3.98
CA PHE A 58 -2.58 11.42 -3.06
C PHE A 58 -3.12 10.98 -1.70
N PHE A 59 -4.06 10.04 -1.67
CA PHE A 59 -4.60 9.50 -0.43
C PHE A 59 -3.53 8.81 0.41
N ILE A 60 -2.69 7.97 -0.21
CA ILE A 60 -1.59 7.28 0.45
C ILE A 60 -0.54 8.29 0.96
N GLU A 61 -0.19 9.30 0.16
CA GLU A 61 0.71 10.38 0.58
C GLU A 61 0.18 11.08 1.84
N GLN A 62 -1.12 11.42 1.86
CA GLN A 62 -1.75 12.09 3.00
C GLN A 62 -1.82 11.21 4.25
N LEU A 63 -2.04 9.91 4.08
CA LEU A 63 -1.96 8.95 5.19
C LEU A 63 -0.57 8.96 5.82
N ASN A 64 0.48 8.96 5.00
CA ASN A 64 1.87 8.89 5.46
C ASN A 64 2.39 10.24 6.00
N ARG A 65 1.96 11.38 5.45
CA ARG A 65 2.28 12.72 5.97
C ARG A 65 1.81 12.91 7.41
N LYS A 66 0.61 12.43 7.76
CA LYS A 66 0.09 12.52 9.14
C LYS A 66 0.89 11.67 10.13
N VAL A 67 1.47 10.56 9.67
CA VAL A 67 2.30 9.68 10.51
C VAL A 67 3.66 10.32 10.80
N CYS A 68 4.30 10.97 9.82
CA CYS A 68 5.57 11.67 10.03
C CYS A 68 5.45 12.98 10.83
N ALA A 69 4.30 13.65 10.80
CA ALA A 69 4.06 14.88 11.58
C ALA A 69 3.76 14.62 13.07
N SER A 70 3.65 13.36 13.47
CA SER A 70 3.34 12.95 14.86
C SER A 70 4.57 12.34 15.57
N ALA A 71 5.78 12.57 15.05
CA ALA A 71 7.05 12.10 15.62
C ALA A 71 7.83 13.25 16.27
#